data_AF-A0A2E4NJQ2-F1
#
_entry.id   AF-A0A2E4NJQ2-F1
#
_cell.length_a   1.000
_cell.length_b   1.000
_cell.length_c   1.000
_cell.angle_alpha   90.00
_cell.angle_beta   90.00
_cell.angle_gamma   90.00
#
_symmetry.space_group_name_H-M   'P 1'
#
loop_
_entity.id
_entity.type
_entity.pdbx_description
1 polymer ?
#
loop_
_entity_poly.entity_id
_entity_poly.type
_entity_poly.pdbx_seq_one_letter_code
_entity_poly.pdbx_strand_id
1 'polypeptide(L)'
;MIGEAMLAIKALDSAFVLVQGAIAKKKDVEDMASEVGKFFTAKKQVEQHIANAKQAGNEDLMVGSALEEAITIDQQEERIEKMMEKIRDHYMKKGQTHRWAKIKQQAAIIEKKREVKRKQAATKNAQDELFIKDLSYVLGILVAGLFITGGIILLIFGFSSE
;
A
#
# COMPACT_ATOMS: atom_id res chain seq x y z
N MET A 1 2.52 7.15 -11.65
CA MET A 1 3.01 7.28 -13.03
C MET A 1 2.26 6.26 -13.91
N ILE A 2 1.71 6.63 -15.06
CA ILE A 2 0.98 5.73 -16.00
C ILE A 2 1.71 4.39 -16.24
N GLY A 3 3.05 4.40 -16.27
CA GLY A 3 3.88 3.21 -16.38
C GLY A 3 3.73 2.22 -15.21
N GLU A 4 3.60 2.68 -13.98
CA GLU A 4 3.44 1.83 -12.79
C GLU A 4 2.11 1.09 -12.79
N ALA A 5 1.03 1.77 -13.17
CA ALA A 5 -0.28 1.15 -13.23
C ALA A 5 -0.39 0.15 -14.41
N MET A 6 0.22 0.45 -15.57
CA MET A 6 0.33 -0.52 -16.65
C MET A 6 1.17 -1.74 -16.26
N LEU A 7 2.25 -1.55 -15.49
CA LEU A 7 3.04 -2.64 -14.93
C LEU A 7 2.22 -3.48 -13.95
N ALA A 8 1.41 -2.86 -13.09
CA ALA A 8 0.52 -3.56 -12.17
C ALA A 8 -0.53 -4.40 -12.92
N ILE A 9 -1.11 -3.88 -14.00
CA ILE A 9 -2.06 -4.61 -14.85
C ILE A 9 -1.37 -5.82 -15.53
N LYS A 10 -0.16 -5.64 -16.05
CA LYS A 10 0.60 -6.77 -16.63
C LYS A 10 0.97 -7.82 -15.59
N ALA A 11 1.33 -7.41 -14.38
CA ALA A 11 1.60 -8.32 -13.28
C ALA A 11 0.34 -9.12 -12.88
N LEU A 12 -0.84 -8.47 -12.87
CA LEU A 12 -2.12 -9.13 -12.65
C LEU A 12 -2.41 -10.18 -13.74
N ASP A 13 -2.24 -9.82 -15.00
CA ASP A 13 -2.45 -10.74 -16.13
C ASP A 13 -1.54 -11.96 -16.06
N SER A 14 -0.26 -11.73 -15.77
CA SER A 14 0.71 -12.81 -15.58
C SER A 14 0.31 -13.73 -14.43
N ALA A 15 -0.09 -13.17 -13.29
CA ALA A 15 -0.55 -13.95 -12.15
C ALA A 15 -1.82 -14.75 -12.47
N PHE A 16 -2.75 -14.18 -13.24
CA PHE A 16 -3.95 -14.88 -13.67
C PHE A 16 -3.65 -16.05 -14.62
N VAL A 17 -2.71 -15.88 -15.55
CA VAL A 17 -2.25 -16.96 -16.44
C VAL A 17 -1.68 -18.13 -15.63
N LEU A 18 -0.94 -17.87 -14.55
CA LEU A 18 -0.46 -18.93 -13.65
C LEU A 18 -1.62 -19.69 -13.00
N VAL A 19 -2.66 -18.97 -12.54
CA VAL A 19 -3.87 -19.60 -11.99
C VAL A 19 -4.59 -20.43 -13.05
N GLN A 20 -4.76 -19.93 -14.27
CA GLN A 20 -5.36 -20.68 -15.36
C GLN A 20 -4.55 -21.93 -15.72
N GLY A 21 -3.22 -21.83 -15.75
CA GLY A 21 -2.34 -22.97 -15.97
C GLY A 21 -2.48 -24.02 -14.87
N ALA A 22 -2.65 -23.59 -13.62
CA ALA A 22 -2.89 -24.48 -12.49
C ALA A 22 -4.26 -25.19 -12.60
N ILE A 23 -5.31 -24.46 -12.99
CA ILE A 23 -6.65 -25.00 -13.29
C ILE A 23 -6.57 -26.03 -14.43
N ALA A 24 -5.88 -25.70 -15.52
CA ALA A 24 -5.75 -26.55 -16.70
C ALA A 24 -5.01 -27.86 -16.38
N LYS A 25 -4.02 -27.81 -15.47
CA LYS A 25 -3.34 -28.98 -14.92
C LYS A 25 -4.19 -29.80 -13.94
N LYS A 26 -5.46 -29.43 -13.75
CA LYS A 26 -6.42 -30.07 -12.83
C LYS A 26 -5.93 -30.15 -11.38
N LYS A 27 -5.01 -29.27 -10.99
CA LYS A 27 -4.54 -29.17 -9.61
C LYS A 27 -5.72 -29.00 -8.66
N ASP A 28 -5.58 -29.53 -7.45
CA ASP A 28 -6.57 -29.27 -6.42
C ASP A 28 -6.45 -27.84 -5.92
N VAL A 29 -7.56 -27.30 -5.39
CA VAL A 29 -7.63 -25.90 -4.95
C VAL A 29 -6.59 -25.57 -3.86
N GLU A 30 -6.16 -26.59 -3.11
CA GLU A 30 -5.09 -26.52 -2.11
C GLU A 30 -3.74 -26.22 -2.76
N ASP A 31 -3.41 -26.96 -3.82
CA ASP A 31 -2.15 -26.85 -4.56
C ASP A 31 -2.06 -25.58 -5.43
N MET A 32 -3.16 -24.84 -5.51
CA MET A 32 -3.27 -23.58 -6.23
C MET A 32 -3.23 -22.36 -5.30
N ALA A 33 -3.11 -22.55 -3.99
CA ALA A 33 -3.18 -21.46 -3.02
C ALA A 33 -2.09 -20.40 -3.26
N SER A 34 -0.90 -20.81 -3.71
CA SER A 34 0.21 -19.90 -4.01
C SER A 34 -0.09 -19.02 -5.23
N GLU A 35 -0.55 -19.63 -6.32
CA GLU A 35 -0.90 -18.95 -7.57
C GLU A 35 -2.08 -18.00 -7.37
N VAL A 36 -3.13 -18.46 -6.66
CA VAL A 36 -4.29 -17.64 -6.30
C VAL A 36 -3.88 -16.48 -5.38
N GLY A 37 -2.98 -16.71 -4.41
CA GLY A 37 -2.44 -15.66 -3.55
C GLY A 37 -1.65 -14.59 -4.30
N LYS A 38 -0.84 -14.99 -5.30
CA LYS A 38 -0.12 -14.06 -6.18
C LYS A 38 -1.09 -13.21 -7.01
N PHE A 39 -2.14 -13.83 -7.56
CA PHE A 39 -3.21 -13.11 -8.27
C PHE A 39 -3.87 -12.05 -7.38
N PHE A 40 -4.28 -12.40 -6.16
CA PHE A 40 -4.89 -11.44 -5.24
C PHE A 40 -3.95 -10.29 -4.83
N THR A 41 -2.65 -10.57 -4.73
CA THR A 41 -1.65 -9.54 -4.43
C THR A 41 -1.53 -8.54 -5.58
N ALA A 42 -1.46 -9.02 -6.83
CA ALA A 42 -1.42 -8.16 -8.01
C ALA A 42 -2.74 -7.39 -8.20
N LYS A 43 -3.89 -8.04 -7.96
CA LYS A 43 -5.21 -7.39 -7.98
C LYS A 43 -5.26 -6.19 -7.04
N LYS A 44 -4.76 -6.35 -5.81
CA LYS A 44 -4.72 -5.27 -4.82
C LYS A 44 -3.88 -4.08 -5.29
N GLN A 45 -2.75 -4.33 -5.95
CA GLN A 45 -1.92 -3.25 -6.49
C GLN A 45 -2.66 -2.45 -7.57
N VAL A 46 -3.32 -3.14 -8.51
CA VAL A 46 -4.15 -2.48 -9.55
C VAL A 46 -5.28 -1.66 -8.90
N GLU A 47 -6.00 -2.23 -7.93
CA GLU A 47 -7.07 -1.51 -7.21
C GLU A 47 -6.56 -0.29 -6.45
N GLN A 48 -5.35 -0.34 -5.88
CA GLN A 48 -4.73 0.81 -5.24
C GLN A 48 -4.39 1.91 -6.26
N HIS A 49 -3.87 1.56 -7.44
CA HIS A 49 -3.63 2.53 -8.50
C HIS A 49 -4.93 3.18 -8.99
N ILE A 50 -6.00 2.39 -9.17
CA ILE A 50 -7.34 2.90 -9.53
C ILE A 50 -7.89 3.82 -8.44
N ALA A 51 -7.79 3.42 -7.17
CA ALA A 51 -8.27 4.24 -6.04
C ALA A 51 -7.51 5.56 -5.92
N ASN A 52 -6.19 5.54 -6.12
CA ASN A 52 -5.36 6.74 -6.14
C ASN A 52 -5.73 7.67 -7.30
N ALA A 53 -5.99 7.12 -8.51
CA ALA A 53 -6.45 7.90 -9.65
C ALA A 53 -7.81 8.58 -9.37
N LYS A 54 -8.78 7.84 -8.81
CA LYS A 54 -10.09 8.39 -8.41
C LYS A 54 -9.98 9.51 -7.36
N GLN A 55 -9.00 9.44 -6.45
CA GLN A 55 -8.79 10.44 -5.39
C GLN A 55 -7.98 11.66 -5.83
N ALA A 56 -7.00 11.48 -6.71
CA ALA A 56 -6.10 12.55 -7.14
C ALA A 56 -6.81 13.58 -8.04
N GLY A 57 -7.95 13.23 -8.65
CA GLY A 57 -8.71 14.12 -9.52
C GLY A 57 -7.92 14.61 -10.74
N ASN A 58 -6.71 14.10 -10.99
CA ASN A 58 -5.85 14.52 -12.08
C ASN A 58 -4.73 13.50 -12.38
N GLU A 59 -4.56 13.28 -13.69
CA GLU A 59 -3.32 13.13 -14.46
C GLU A 59 -2.59 11.78 -14.64
N ASP A 60 -2.90 10.68 -13.94
CA ASP A 60 -1.91 9.58 -13.93
C ASP A 60 -2.32 8.20 -14.44
N LEU A 61 -3.44 8.08 -15.16
CA LEU A 61 -3.80 6.82 -15.79
C LEU A 61 -4.53 7.00 -17.13
N MET A 62 -3.71 7.26 -18.17
CA MET A 62 -4.04 7.21 -19.60
C MET A 62 -4.58 8.50 -20.23
N VAL A 63 -3.95 8.87 -21.35
CA VAL A 63 -4.30 9.99 -22.22
C VAL A 63 -5.74 9.85 -22.70
N GLY A 64 -6.62 10.79 -22.31
CA GLY A 64 -8.02 10.80 -22.72
C GLY A 64 -8.89 11.72 -21.86
N SER A 65 -10.09 12.07 -22.35
CA SER A 65 -11.11 12.78 -21.57
C SER A 65 -11.40 12.04 -20.25
N ALA A 66 -11.84 12.72 -19.18
CA ALA A 66 -12.24 12.09 -17.91
C ALA A 66 -13.26 10.95 -18.09
N LEU A 67 -14.03 10.97 -19.19
CA LEU A 67 -14.94 9.91 -19.58
C LEU A 67 -14.21 8.65 -20.09
N GLU A 68 -13.13 8.82 -20.85
CA GLU A 68 -12.29 7.72 -21.36
C GLU A 68 -11.53 7.03 -20.22
N GLU A 69 -11.04 7.81 -19.25
CA GLU A 69 -10.45 7.29 -18.01
C GLU A 69 -11.48 6.48 -17.20
N ALA A 70 -12.70 6.99 -17.02
CA ALA A 70 -13.77 6.26 -16.32
C ALA A 70 -14.14 4.95 -17.04
N ILE A 71 -14.23 4.97 -18.38
CA ILE A 71 -14.51 3.78 -19.19
C ILE A 71 -13.39 2.75 -19.06
N THR A 72 -12.12 3.16 -19.12
CA THR A 72 -11.00 2.23 -18.98
C THR A 72 -10.92 1.63 -17.59
N ILE A 73 -11.21 2.41 -16.53
CA ILE A 73 -11.31 1.89 -15.15
C ILE A 73 -12.42 0.85 -15.05
N ASP A 74 -13.63 1.16 -15.53
CA ASP A 74 -14.79 0.26 -15.48
C ASP A 74 -14.49 -1.05 -16.21
N GLN A 75 -13.86 -0.98 -17.39
CA GLN A 75 -13.41 -2.16 -18.14
C GLN A 75 -12.37 -2.99 -17.37
N GLN A 76 -11.45 -2.36 -16.64
CA GLN A 76 -10.51 -3.10 -15.80
C GLN A 76 -11.19 -3.76 -14.59
N GLU A 77 -12.14 -3.08 -13.96
CA GLU A 77 -12.94 -3.62 -12.86
C GLU A 77 -13.75 -4.85 -13.32
N GLU A 78 -14.46 -4.75 -14.45
CA GLU A 78 -15.20 -5.85 -15.07
C GLU A 78 -14.27 -7.03 -15.43
N ARG A 79 -13.08 -6.73 -15.94
CA ARG A 79 -12.08 -7.74 -16.29
C ARG A 79 -11.56 -8.48 -15.05
N ILE A 80 -11.26 -7.76 -13.98
CA ILE A 80 -10.87 -8.34 -12.69
C ILE A 80 -12.00 -9.21 -12.13
N GLU A 81 -13.25 -8.77 -12.25
CA GLU A 81 -14.42 -9.53 -11.82
C GLU A 81 -14.55 -10.85 -12.59
N LYS A 82 -14.40 -10.83 -13.91
CA LYS A 82 -14.37 -12.03 -14.76
C LYS A 82 -13.24 -12.99 -14.38
N MET A 83 -12.06 -12.48 -14.04
CA MET A 83 -10.95 -13.30 -13.54
C MET A 83 -11.30 -13.96 -12.20
N MET A 84 -11.88 -13.19 -11.28
CA MET A 84 -12.34 -13.66 -9.97
C MET A 84 -13.43 -14.73 -10.09
N GLU A 85 -14.38 -14.54 -10.99
CA GLU A 85 -15.45 -15.50 -11.28
C GLU A 85 -14.89 -16.83 -11.76
N LYS A 86 -13.91 -16.83 -12.68
CA LYS A 86 -13.26 -18.07 -13.14
C LYS A 86 -12.59 -18.84 -12.00
N ILE A 87 -11.96 -18.14 -11.06
CA ILE A 87 -11.37 -18.77 -9.87
C ILE A 87 -12.47 -19.36 -8.99
N ARG A 88 -13.51 -18.57 -8.69
CA ARG A 88 -14.67 -19.02 -7.89
C ARG A 88 -15.31 -20.26 -8.49
N ASP A 89 -15.58 -20.25 -9.79
CA ASP A 89 -16.26 -21.35 -10.49
C ASP A 89 -15.42 -22.63 -10.42
N HIS A 90 -14.09 -22.52 -10.45
CA HIS A 90 -13.22 -23.67 -10.25
C HIS A 90 -13.36 -24.24 -8.83
N TYR A 91 -13.36 -23.39 -7.80
CA TYR A 91 -13.60 -23.82 -6.42
C TYR A 91 -14.98 -24.48 -6.25
N MET A 92 -16.02 -23.92 -6.88
CA MET A 92 -17.37 -24.49 -6.86
C MET A 92 -17.44 -25.85 -7.56
N LYS A 93 -16.84 -25.98 -8.75
CA LYS A 93 -16.77 -27.25 -9.50
C LYS A 93 -16.07 -28.37 -8.73
N LYS A 94 -15.11 -28.02 -7.88
CA LYS A 94 -14.41 -28.97 -6.98
C LYS A 94 -15.16 -29.24 -5.67
N GLY A 95 -16.37 -28.69 -5.48
CA GLY A 95 -17.15 -28.83 -4.24
C GLY A 95 -16.60 -28.02 -3.06
N GLN A 96 -15.67 -27.10 -3.31
CA GLN A 96 -14.92 -26.36 -2.29
C GLN A 96 -15.49 -24.95 -2.05
N THR A 97 -16.80 -24.76 -2.26
CA THR A 97 -17.50 -23.47 -2.08
C THR A 97 -17.29 -22.90 -0.67
N HIS A 98 -17.31 -23.75 0.36
CA HIS A 98 -17.05 -23.33 1.74
C HIS A 98 -15.66 -22.72 1.91
N ARG A 99 -14.64 -23.30 1.28
CA ARG A 99 -13.26 -22.77 1.33
C ARG A 99 -13.15 -21.43 0.64
N TRP A 100 -13.80 -21.26 -0.52
CA TRP A 100 -13.85 -19.97 -1.19
C TRP A 100 -14.48 -18.88 -0.30
N ALA A 101 -15.60 -19.20 0.36
CA ALA A 101 -16.24 -18.28 1.31
C ALA A 101 -15.30 -17.93 2.48
N LYS A 102 -14.62 -18.93 3.06
CA LYS A 102 -13.66 -18.75 4.14
C LYS A 102 -12.47 -17.88 3.72
N ILE A 103 -11.93 -18.07 2.51
CA ILE A 103 -10.84 -17.26 1.96
C ILE A 103 -11.28 -15.79 1.85
N LYS A 104 -12.48 -15.51 1.32
CA LYS A 104 -13.00 -14.13 1.25
C LYS A 104 -13.15 -13.49 2.63
N GLN A 105 -13.69 -14.23 3.60
CA GLN A 105 -13.85 -13.74 4.97
C GLN A 105 -12.49 -13.47 5.63
N GLN A 106 -11.52 -14.39 5.50
CA GLN A 106 -10.18 -14.21 6.04
C GLN A 106 -9.45 -13.05 5.38
N ALA A 107 -9.60 -12.87 4.07
CA ALA A 107 -9.04 -11.73 3.35
C ALA A 107 -9.57 -10.40 3.92
N ALA A 108 -10.88 -10.26 4.10
CA ALA A 108 -11.49 -9.07 4.70
C ALA A 108 -10.98 -8.80 6.13
N ILE A 109 -10.83 -9.85 6.95
CA ILE A 109 -10.27 -9.74 8.30
C ILE A 109 -8.81 -9.27 8.26
N ILE A 110 -7.98 -9.85 7.39
CA ILE A 110 -6.57 -9.49 7.24
C ILE A 110 -6.44 -8.05 6.77
N GLU A 111 -7.26 -7.63 5.81
CA GLU A 111 -7.29 -6.26 5.30
C GLU A 111 -7.64 -5.25 6.41
N LYS A 112 -8.72 -5.49 7.14
CA LYS A 112 -9.10 -4.66 8.30
C LYS A 112 -7.98 -4.60 9.34
N LYS A 113 -7.31 -5.72 9.63
CA LYS A 113 -6.14 -5.74 10.53
C LYS A 113 -4.98 -4.91 9.99
N ARG A 114 -4.70 -4.96 8.67
CA ARG A 114 -3.64 -4.16 8.03
C ARG A 114 -3.98 -2.67 8.07
N GLU A 115 -5.23 -2.29 7.84
CA GLU A 115 -5.68 -0.90 7.97
C GLU A 115 -5.50 -0.36 9.39
N VAL A 116 -5.94 -1.13 10.40
CA VAL A 116 -5.73 -0.75 11.81
C VAL A 116 -4.25 -0.59 12.10
N LYS A 117 -3.40 -1.53 11.66
CA LYS A 117 -1.95 -1.42 11.81
C LYS A 117 -1.36 -0.19 11.11
N ARG A 118 -1.82 0.14 9.89
CA ARG A 118 -1.39 1.35 9.18
C ARG A 118 -1.78 2.62 9.91
N LYS A 119 -3.01 2.70 10.44
CA LYS A 119 -3.47 3.83 11.26
C LYS A 119 -2.69 3.95 12.58
N GLN A 120 -2.39 2.82 13.22
CA GLN A 120 -1.56 2.78 14.42
C GLN A 120 -0.10 3.19 14.15
N ALA A 121 0.48 2.77 13.02
CA ALA A 121 1.81 3.20 12.62
C ALA A 121 1.86 4.70 12.30
N ALA A 122 0.86 5.23 11.58
CA ALA A 122 0.77 6.65 11.28
C ALA A 122 0.64 7.52 12.55
N THR A 123 -0.14 7.06 13.53
CA THR A 123 -0.29 7.77 14.83
C THR A 123 0.96 7.69 15.69
N LYS A 124 1.69 6.57 15.70
CA LYS A 124 2.99 6.47 16.36
C LYS A 124 4.04 7.39 15.73
N ASN A 125 4.16 7.38 14.41
CA ASN A 125 5.11 8.25 13.71
C ASN A 125 4.81 9.74 13.96
N ALA A 126 3.53 10.13 14.02
CA ALA A 126 3.14 11.50 14.37
C ALA A 126 3.48 11.87 15.82
N GLN A 127 3.40 10.93 16.77
CA GLN A 127 3.81 11.15 18.15
C GLN A 127 5.34 11.25 18.28
N ASP A 128 6.08 10.42 17.54
CA ASP A 128 7.54 10.42 17.54
C ASP A 128 8.10 11.71 16.92
N GLU A 129 7.48 12.25 15.86
CA GLU A 129 7.86 13.55 15.29
C GLU A 129 7.64 14.70 16.28
N LEU A 130 6.52 14.71 17.00
CA LEU A 130 6.26 15.72 18.04
C LEU A 130 7.24 15.59 19.20
N PHE A 131 7.57 14.36 19.62
CA PHE A 131 8.53 14.12 20.68
C PHE A 131 9.96 14.54 20.28
N ILE A 132 10.39 14.24 19.05
CA ILE A 132 11.71 14.65 18.53
C ILE A 132 11.78 16.17 18.41
N LYS A 133 10.69 16.83 17.96
CA LYS A 133 10.61 18.28 17.88
C LYS A 133 10.74 18.92 19.26
N ASP A 134 9.99 18.45 20.25
CA ASP A 134 10.05 18.97 21.62
C ASP A 134 11.43 18.71 22.25
N LEU A 135 12.00 17.52 22.05
CA LEU A 135 13.33 17.19 22.55
C LEU A 135 14.41 18.08 21.91
N SER A 136 14.34 18.31 20.59
CA SER A 136 15.28 19.19 19.89
C SER A 136 15.17 20.65 20.33
N TYR A 137 13.97 21.11 20.66
CA TYR A 137 13.73 22.48 21.16
C TYR A 137 14.35 22.68 22.54
N VAL A 138 14.15 21.72 23.46
CA VAL A 138 14.76 21.75 24.80
C VAL A 138 16.28 21.68 24.74
N LEU A 139 16.83 20.83 23.86
CA LEU A 139 18.29 20.71 23.68
C LEU A 139 18.89 21.98 23.07
N GLY A 140 18.18 22.61 22.12
CA GLY A 140 18.56 23.88 21.52
C GLY A 140 18.66 25.03 22.54
N ILE A 141 17.71 25.12 23.47
CA ILE A 141 17.73 26.12 24.55
C ILE A 141 18.92 25.89 25.51
N LEU A 142 19.19 24.63 25.88
CA LEU A 142 20.32 24.30 26.76
C LEU A 142 21.66 24.66 26.12
N VAL A 143 21.86 24.31 24.85
CA VAL A 143 23.10 24.62 24.13
C VAL A 143 23.25 26.14 23.96
N ALA A 144 22.19 26.85 23.57
CA ALA A 144 22.21 28.31 23.46
C ALA A 144 22.55 28.98 24.81
N GLY A 145 21.98 28.49 25.92
CA GLY A 145 22.29 28.99 27.26
C GLY A 145 23.74 28.80 27.66
N LEU A 146 24.35 27.66 27.31
CA LEU A 146 25.78 27.37 27.54
C LEU A 146 26.69 28.27 26.69
N PHE A 147 26.32 28.57 25.45
CA PHE A 147 27.08 29.50 24.61
C PHE A 147 27.00 30.94 25.11
N ILE A 148 25.83 31.38 25.59
CA ILE A 148 25.66 32.72 26.16
C ILE A 148 26.48 32.86 27.46
N THR A 149 26.35 31.90 28.38
CA THR A 149 27.12 31.93 29.64
C THR A 149 28.62 31.79 29.40
N GLY A 150 29.04 30.87 28.52
CA GLY A 150 30.44 30.73 28.12
C GLY A 150 30.98 31.99 27.46
N GLY A 151 30.22 32.63 26.56
CA GLY A 151 30.60 33.88 25.91
C GLY A 151 30.73 35.05 26.88
N ILE A 152 29.85 35.15 27.87
CA ILE A 152 29.93 36.18 28.94
C ILE A 152 31.17 35.96 29.81
N ILE A 153 31.46 34.71 30.21
CA ILE A 153 32.66 34.39 31.00
C ILE A 153 33.92 34.71 30.20
N LEU A 154 33.96 34.36 28.91
CA LEU A 154 35.10 34.64 28.04
C LEU A 154 35.29 36.15 27.81
N LEU A 155 34.21 36.94 27.72
CA LEU A 155 34.30 38.40 27.66
C LEU A 155 34.79 39.03 28.96
N ILE A 156 34.39 38.50 30.12
CA ILE A 156 34.80 39.04 31.43
C ILE A 156 36.26 38.69 31.75
N PHE A 157 36.67 37.45 31.49
CA PHE A 157 38.02 36.97 31.84
C PHE A 157 39.04 37.11 30.71
N GLY A 158 38.61 37.08 29.44
CA GLY A 158 39.49 37.23 28.28
C GLY A 158 39.95 38.66 28.02
N PHE A 159 39.20 39.67 28.47
CA PHE A 159 39.62 41.08 28.41
C PHE A 159 40.50 41.51 29.59
N SER A 160 40.64 40.67 30.63
CA SER A 160 41.44 40.98 31.82
C SER A 160 42.89 40.46 31.74
N SER A 161 43.27 39.84 30.62
CA SER A 161 44.60 39.21 30.42
C SER A 161 45.48 39.90 29.35
N GLU A 162 45.16 41.12 28.94
CA GLU A 162 46.08 42.02 28.22
C GLU A 162 46.52 43.19 29.10
#